data_AF-A0A954YBP0-F1
#
_entry.id   AF-A0A954YBP0-F1
#
_cell.length_a   1.000
_cell.length_b   1.000
_cell.length_c   1.000
_cell.angle_alpha   90.00
_cell.angle_beta   90.00
_cell.angle_gamma   90.00
#
_symmetry.space_group_name_H-M   'P 1'
#
loop_
_entity.id
_entity.type
_entity.pdbx_description
1 polymer ?
#
loop_
_entity_poly.entity_id
_entity_poly.type
_entity_poly.pdbx_seq_one_letter_code
_entity_poly.pdbx_strand_id
1 'polypeptide(L)'
;MRRSPVMWTILGCWCVCMSAGALARPDVEPLRLQGMDVVPVVGPIMQDLLDNMGQGVAQARARGACCFSDGSCDIRNQRQCERAGGVYQGNGTDCSACAPEPVGACCYPQADHEVCQELTADACAALGGSYSGDGTNCVTDGCPPAGAGACCIFDIEGHGSCIKLFE
;
A
#
# COMPACT_ATOMS: atom_id res chain seq x y z
N MET A 1 -32.05 51.10 -21.21
CA MET A 1 -32.14 52.51 -20.78
C MET A 1 -32.93 52.58 -19.48
N ARG A 2 -32.56 53.52 -18.60
CA ARG A 2 -33.05 53.76 -17.21
C ARG A 2 -32.40 52.92 -16.11
N ARG A 3 -31.23 53.42 -15.69
CA ARG A 3 -30.81 53.42 -14.28
C ARG A 3 -31.93 54.04 -13.43
N SER A 4 -32.22 53.46 -12.26
CA SER A 4 -32.81 54.14 -11.11
C SER A 4 -32.59 53.27 -9.86
N PRO A 5 -32.40 53.87 -8.68
CA PRO A 5 -31.14 53.75 -7.96
C PRO A 5 -31.24 52.91 -6.69
N VAL A 6 -30.09 52.35 -6.30
CA VAL A 6 -29.84 51.89 -4.94
C VAL A 6 -29.83 53.14 -4.05
N MET A 7 -30.99 53.51 -3.52
CA MET A 7 -31.11 54.57 -2.52
C MET A 7 -30.67 53.98 -1.18
N TRP A 8 -29.41 54.19 -0.84
CA TRP A 8 -28.93 54.10 0.53
C TRP A 8 -29.47 55.31 1.29
N THR A 9 -30.31 55.09 2.30
CA THR A 9 -30.41 56.04 3.42
C THR A 9 -30.40 55.26 4.72
N ILE A 10 -29.25 55.34 5.37
CA ILE A 10 -29.00 54.98 6.76
C ILE A 10 -29.88 55.90 7.61
N LEU A 11 -30.88 55.32 8.28
CA LEU A 11 -31.55 55.94 9.43
C LEU A 11 -31.79 54.85 10.46
N GLY A 12 -31.47 55.20 11.69
CA GLY A 12 -31.16 54.28 12.76
C GLY A 12 -32.30 53.38 13.21
N CYS A 13 -31.88 52.32 13.91
CA CYS A 13 -32.65 51.55 14.89
C CYS A 13 -34.02 51.01 14.45
N TRP A 14 -34.04 49.70 14.18
CA TRP A 14 -35.22 48.84 14.15
C TRP A 14 -36.29 49.17 13.10
N CYS A 15 -36.27 48.42 11.99
CA CYS A 15 -37.50 47.95 11.37
C CYS A 15 -37.27 46.53 10.85
N VAL A 16 -37.72 45.59 11.67
CA VAL A 16 -38.03 44.22 11.29
C VAL A 16 -39.03 44.27 10.13
N CYS A 17 -38.71 43.67 8.99
CA CYS A 17 -39.73 43.15 8.08
C CYS A 17 -39.79 41.63 8.28
N MET A 18 -40.62 41.24 9.25
CA MET A 18 -41.05 39.87 9.44
C MET A 18 -41.96 39.46 8.28
N SER A 19 -41.49 38.44 7.55
CA SER A 19 -42.22 37.31 6.99
C SER A 19 -43.53 37.54 6.23
N ALA A 20 -43.52 37.18 4.95
CA ALA A 20 -44.65 36.50 4.33
C ALA A 20 -44.17 35.55 3.22
N GLY A 21 -44.52 34.27 3.37
CA GLY A 21 -45.01 33.44 2.27
C GLY A 21 -44.01 32.97 1.20
N ALA A 22 -43.76 31.67 1.22
CA ALA A 22 -43.17 30.90 0.14
C ALA A 22 -43.70 31.25 -1.26
N LEU A 23 -42.77 31.45 -2.20
CA LEU A 23 -42.96 31.09 -3.60
C LEU A 23 -41.69 30.40 -4.09
N ALA A 24 -41.82 29.09 -4.31
CA ALA A 24 -40.84 28.27 -4.96
C ALA A 24 -40.47 28.86 -6.33
N ARG A 25 -39.18 29.04 -6.59
CA ARG A 25 -38.66 29.13 -7.95
C ARG A 25 -38.01 27.79 -8.30
N PRO A 26 -38.43 27.12 -9.39
CA PRO A 26 -37.55 26.16 -10.06
C PRO A 26 -36.40 26.96 -10.70
N ASP A 27 -35.28 26.32 -11.00
CA ASP A 27 -34.09 26.90 -11.67
C ASP A 27 -33.02 27.53 -10.76
N VAL A 28 -32.63 26.83 -9.69
CA VAL A 28 -31.24 26.93 -9.19
C VAL A 28 -30.70 25.52 -8.97
N GLU A 29 -29.75 25.13 -9.81
CA GLU A 29 -28.92 23.92 -9.67
C GLU A 29 -28.35 23.80 -8.25
N PRO A 30 -28.27 22.58 -7.67
CA PRO A 30 -27.55 22.41 -6.43
C PRO A 30 -26.06 22.69 -6.68
N LEU A 31 -25.59 23.82 -6.18
CA LEU A 31 -24.17 24.07 -5.95
C LEU A 31 -23.62 22.86 -5.20
N ARG A 32 -22.82 22.07 -5.92
CA ARG A 32 -21.82 21.17 -5.39
C ARG A 32 -21.02 21.93 -4.34
N LEU A 33 -21.37 21.80 -3.07
CA LEU A 33 -20.43 21.98 -1.98
C LEU A 33 -19.52 20.74 -1.98
N GLN A 34 -18.53 20.75 -2.89
CA GLN A 34 -17.36 19.91 -2.71
C GLN A 34 -16.49 20.57 -1.64
N GLY A 35 -16.33 19.89 -0.51
CA GLY A 35 -15.15 20.04 0.35
C GLY A 35 -15.11 21.30 1.22
N MET A 36 -16.04 21.43 2.16
CA MET A 36 -15.64 21.87 3.49
C MET A 36 -15.77 20.64 4.37
N ASP A 37 -14.65 19.97 4.60
CA ASP A 37 -14.58 18.89 5.58
C ASP A 37 -14.99 19.49 6.92
N VAL A 38 -16.24 19.21 7.31
CA VAL A 38 -16.70 19.41 8.66
C VAL A 38 -15.96 18.35 9.47
N VAL A 39 -14.68 18.59 9.77
CA VAL A 39 -13.97 17.87 10.82
C VAL A 39 -14.69 18.29 12.09
N PRO A 40 -15.55 17.44 12.68
CA PRO A 40 -16.24 17.86 13.86
C PRO A 40 -15.17 18.04 14.93
N VAL A 41 -15.17 19.21 15.58
CA VAL A 41 -14.33 19.58 16.72
C VAL A 41 -14.75 18.72 17.91
N VAL A 42 -14.46 17.43 17.82
CA VAL A 42 -14.60 16.46 18.89
C VAL A 42 -13.19 15.96 19.12
N GLY A 43 -12.68 16.09 20.34
CA GLY A 43 -11.31 15.70 20.66
C GLY A 43 -11.06 14.20 20.41
N PRO A 44 -9.79 13.77 20.37
CA PRO A 44 -9.38 12.43 19.97
C PRO A 44 -9.97 11.28 20.81
N ILE A 45 -10.56 11.58 21.96
CA ILE A 45 -11.17 10.62 22.89
C ILE A 45 -12.65 10.30 22.59
N MET A 46 -13.34 11.11 21.76
CA MET A 46 -14.77 10.90 21.46
C MET A 46 -15.04 10.52 20.00
N GLN A 47 -14.02 10.53 19.13
CA GLN A 47 -14.09 9.80 17.86
C GLN A 47 -14.10 8.27 18.06
N ASP A 48 -13.41 7.73 19.08
CA ASP A 48 -13.39 6.29 19.35
C ASP A 48 -14.78 5.73 19.77
N LEU A 49 -15.65 6.56 20.35
CA LEU A 49 -17.02 6.18 20.74
C LEU A 49 -18.00 6.24 19.55
N LEU A 50 -17.79 7.17 18.61
CA LEU A 50 -18.57 7.26 17.37
C LEU A 50 -18.14 6.21 16.34
N ASP A 51 -16.88 5.78 16.36
CA ASP A 51 -16.41 4.61 15.60
C ASP A 51 -16.97 3.28 16.17
N ASN A 52 -17.46 3.25 17.42
CA ASN A 52 -18.12 2.06 18.00
C ASN A 52 -19.66 2.08 17.90
N MET A 53 -20.31 3.25 17.89
CA MET A 53 -21.78 3.37 17.75
C MET A 53 -22.26 3.81 16.36
N GLY A 54 -21.35 4.11 15.43
CA GLY A 54 -21.65 4.51 14.05
C GLY A 54 -21.28 3.49 12.96
N GLN A 55 -20.64 2.36 13.32
CA GLN A 55 -20.21 1.35 12.35
C GLN A 55 -21.33 0.33 12.03
N GLY A 56 -22.48 0.84 11.61
CA GLY A 56 -23.64 0.03 11.24
C GLY A 56 -23.86 -0.21 9.74
N VAL A 57 -23.45 0.69 8.83
CA VAL A 57 -23.88 0.59 7.40
C VAL A 57 -22.89 1.04 6.32
N ALA A 58 -21.66 1.50 6.62
CA ALA A 58 -20.73 1.93 5.55
C ALA A 58 -19.23 1.57 5.72
N GLN A 59 -18.73 1.35 6.94
CA GLN A 59 -17.31 1.05 7.20
C GLN A 59 -17.01 -0.45 7.43
N ALA A 60 -18.04 -1.29 7.49
CA ALA A 60 -17.88 -2.74 7.68
C ALA A 60 -17.32 -3.48 6.44
N ARG A 61 -17.18 -2.79 5.30
CA ARG A 61 -16.62 -3.36 4.05
C ARG A 61 -15.16 -2.98 3.79
N ALA A 62 -14.59 -2.05 4.56
CA ALA A 62 -13.21 -1.61 4.41
C ALA A 62 -12.30 -2.26 5.47
N ARG A 63 -12.39 -3.57 5.59
CA ARG A 63 -11.48 -4.38 6.40
C ARG A 63 -10.61 -5.22 5.47
N GLY A 64 -9.40 -5.49 5.89
CA GLY A 64 -8.41 -6.21 5.11
C GLY A 64 -7.29 -6.73 5.99
N ALA A 65 -6.34 -7.41 5.37
CA ALA A 65 -5.21 -8.02 6.06
C ALA A 65 -4.28 -6.94 6.62
N CYS A 66 -3.98 -7.08 7.91
CA CYS A 66 -2.96 -6.32 8.60
C CYS A 66 -1.79 -7.25 8.91
N CYS A 67 -0.67 -7.06 8.22
CA CYS A 67 0.50 -7.91 8.33
C CYS A 67 1.49 -7.33 9.32
N PHE A 68 1.95 -8.15 10.26
CA PHE A 68 2.97 -7.78 11.22
C PHE A 68 4.32 -8.40 10.83
N SER A 69 5.42 -7.79 11.27
CA SER A 69 6.78 -8.23 10.94
C SER A 69 7.16 -9.58 11.54
N ASP A 70 6.43 -10.05 12.55
CA ASP A 70 6.55 -11.38 13.16
C ASP A 70 5.80 -12.47 12.35
N GLY A 71 5.14 -12.10 11.24
CA GLY A 71 4.32 -12.99 10.44
C GLY A 71 2.89 -13.17 10.97
N SER A 72 2.53 -12.51 12.09
CA SER A 72 1.15 -12.49 12.57
C SER A 72 0.26 -11.70 11.60
N CYS A 73 -1.02 -12.06 11.53
CA CYS A 73 -1.99 -11.31 10.74
C CYS A 73 -3.35 -11.21 11.43
N ASP A 74 -3.94 -10.02 11.35
CA ASP A 74 -5.31 -9.76 11.77
C ASP A 74 -6.11 -9.07 10.66
N ILE A 75 -7.43 -9.31 10.63
CA ILE A 75 -8.35 -8.57 9.76
C ILE A 75 -8.86 -7.33 10.47
N ARG A 76 -8.36 -6.16 10.08
CA ARG A 76 -8.72 -4.85 10.68
C ARG A 76 -8.93 -3.80 9.59
N ASN A 77 -9.37 -2.60 9.97
CA ASN A 77 -9.34 -1.47 9.04
C ASN A 77 -7.94 -0.82 9.02
N GLN A 78 -7.68 0.03 8.03
CA GLN A 78 -6.38 0.68 7.83
C GLN A 78 -5.88 1.40 9.10
N ARG A 79 -6.70 2.26 9.73
CA ARG A 79 -6.29 3.01 10.94
C ARG A 79 -5.92 2.10 12.11
N GLN A 80 -6.67 1.02 12.32
CA GLN A 80 -6.39 0.05 13.38
C GLN A 80 -5.12 -0.74 13.09
N CYS A 81 -4.85 -1.04 11.81
CA CYS A 81 -3.63 -1.73 11.40
C CYS A 81 -2.38 -0.85 11.64
N GLU A 82 -2.42 0.40 11.18
CA GLU A 82 -1.33 1.36 11.36
C GLU A 82 -1.08 1.65 12.86
N ARG A 83 -2.14 1.79 13.66
CA ARG A 83 -2.02 1.95 15.14
C ARG A 83 -1.41 0.73 15.82
N ALA A 84 -1.65 -0.46 15.29
CA ALA A 84 -1.05 -1.69 15.80
C ALA A 84 0.40 -1.89 15.32
N GLY A 85 0.91 -1.02 14.43
CA GLY A 85 2.25 -1.12 13.88
C GLY A 85 2.40 -2.14 12.75
N GLY A 86 1.29 -2.54 12.11
CA GLY A 86 1.30 -3.44 10.95
C GLY A 86 1.19 -2.72 9.61
N VAL A 87 1.34 -3.49 8.53
CA VAL A 87 1.19 -3.04 7.14
C VAL A 87 -0.19 -3.47 6.63
N TYR A 88 -0.99 -2.51 6.17
CA TYR A 88 -2.33 -2.79 5.64
C TYR A 88 -2.27 -3.17 4.15
N GLN A 89 -2.79 -4.33 3.80
CA GLN A 89 -2.76 -4.86 2.42
C GLN A 89 -3.92 -4.36 1.53
N GLY A 90 -4.87 -3.63 2.11
CA GLY A 90 -6.02 -3.08 1.37
C GLY A 90 -7.34 -3.80 1.68
N ASN A 91 -8.46 -3.16 1.33
CA ASN A 91 -9.79 -3.68 1.65
C ASN A 91 -10.09 -5.00 0.92
N GLY A 92 -10.69 -5.97 1.61
CA GLY A 92 -11.06 -7.27 1.07
C GLY A 92 -9.88 -8.23 0.86
N THR A 93 -8.69 -7.89 1.36
CA THR A 93 -7.54 -8.80 1.39
C THR A 93 -7.60 -9.69 2.63
N ASP A 94 -7.22 -10.95 2.46
CA ASP A 94 -7.13 -11.94 3.55
C ASP A 94 -5.68 -12.11 4.02
N CYS A 95 -5.51 -12.72 5.20
CA CYS A 95 -4.19 -12.94 5.81
C CYS A 95 -3.25 -13.82 4.99
N SER A 96 -3.73 -14.50 3.94
CA SER A 96 -2.87 -15.17 2.96
C SER A 96 -1.93 -14.20 2.23
N ALA A 97 -2.29 -12.90 2.15
CA ALA A 97 -1.43 -11.85 1.60
C ALA A 97 -0.32 -11.40 2.56
N CYS A 98 -0.38 -11.81 3.83
CA CYS A 98 0.65 -11.55 4.84
C CYS A 98 1.69 -12.66 4.94
N ALA A 99 1.65 -13.63 4.02
CA ALA A 99 2.69 -14.63 3.96
C ALA A 99 4.05 -13.90 3.84
N PRO A 100 5.06 -14.30 4.64
CA PRO A 100 6.40 -13.78 4.44
C PRO A 100 6.78 -14.02 2.98
N GLU A 101 7.36 -13.00 2.36
CA GLU A 101 7.80 -13.07 0.97
C GLU A 101 8.69 -14.32 0.82
N PRO A 102 8.47 -15.16 -0.21
CA PRO A 102 9.23 -16.38 -0.34
C PRO A 102 10.72 -16.04 -0.44
N VAL A 103 11.52 -16.74 0.36
CA VAL A 103 12.97 -16.66 0.32
C VAL A 103 13.54 -17.86 -0.41
N GLY A 104 14.73 -17.67 -0.96
CA GLY A 104 15.47 -18.69 -1.68
C GLY A 104 16.97 -18.42 -1.60
N ALA A 105 17.77 -19.40 -2.03
CA ALA A 105 19.21 -19.25 -2.09
C ALA A 105 19.60 -18.13 -3.08
N CYS A 106 20.31 -17.12 -2.58
CA CYS A 106 20.88 -16.04 -3.35
C CYS A 106 22.40 -16.11 -3.34
N CYS A 107 22.99 -16.15 -4.52
CA CYS A 107 24.43 -16.24 -4.74
C CYS A 107 24.97 -14.93 -5.29
N TYR A 108 25.78 -14.23 -4.51
CA TYR A 108 26.33 -12.94 -4.91
C TYR A 108 27.82 -12.85 -4.58
N PRO A 109 28.63 -12.19 -5.44
CA PRO A 109 30.06 -12.05 -5.21
C PRO A 109 30.32 -11.08 -4.06
N GLN A 110 31.13 -11.49 -3.10
CA GLN A 110 31.86 -10.58 -2.20
C GLN A 110 33.33 -10.55 -2.58
N ALA A 111 34.08 -9.57 -2.04
CA ALA A 111 35.42 -9.18 -2.50
C ALA A 111 36.37 -10.35 -2.83
N ASP A 112 36.33 -11.44 -2.06
CA ASP A 112 37.27 -12.56 -2.18
C ASP A 112 36.58 -13.93 -2.35
N HIS A 113 35.25 -14.01 -2.28
CA HIS A 113 34.51 -15.27 -2.39
C HIS A 113 33.03 -15.03 -2.74
N GLU A 114 32.37 -16.07 -3.24
CA GLU A 114 30.92 -16.05 -3.45
C GLU A 114 30.19 -16.37 -2.14
N VAL A 115 29.20 -15.56 -1.80
CA VAL A 115 28.37 -15.74 -0.60
C VAL A 115 27.02 -16.28 -1.00
N CYS A 116 26.58 -17.33 -0.30
CA CYS A 116 25.20 -17.78 -0.35
C CYS A 116 24.43 -17.25 0.87
N GLN A 117 23.29 -16.60 0.63
CA GLN A 117 22.36 -16.22 1.68
C GLN A 117 20.92 -16.45 1.23
N GLU A 118 20.05 -16.89 2.15
CA GLU A 118 18.62 -16.98 1.89
C GLU A 118 18.00 -15.57 1.93
N LEU A 119 17.59 -15.07 0.76
CA LEU A 119 17.06 -13.72 0.57
C LEU A 119 15.81 -13.79 -0.29
N THR A 120 15.03 -12.71 -0.32
CA THR A 120 13.95 -12.57 -1.33
C THR A 120 14.54 -12.31 -2.71
N ALA A 121 13.76 -12.58 -3.76
CA ALA A 121 14.20 -12.37 -5.14
C ALA A 121 14.64 -10.91 -5.39
N ASP A 122 13.89 -9.93 -4.88
CA ASP A 122 14.23 -8.50 -5.01
C ASP A 122 15.50 -8.12 -4.23
N ALA A 123 15.65 -8.62 -3.00
CA ALA A 123 16.86 -8.40 -2.22
C ALA A 123 18.09 -9.02 -2.90
N CYS A 124 17.94 -10.20 -3.51
CA CYS A 124 19.00 -10.86 -4.25
C CYS A 124 19.41 -10.05 -5.51
N ALA A 125 18.43 -9.57 -6.26
CA ALA A 125 18.66 -8.73 -7.43
C ALA A 125 19.35 -7.41 -7.08
N ALA A 126 19.00 -6.81 -5.93
CA ALA A 126 19.64 -5.59 -5.43
C ALA A 126 21.13 -5.79 -5.10
N LEU A 127 21.54 -7.00 -4.72
CA LEU A 127 22.94 -7.37 -4.49
C LEU A 127 23.68 -7.77 -5.78
N GLY A 128 22.99 -7.78 -6.93
CA GLY A 128 23.54 -8.29 -8.19
C GLY A 128 23.80 -9.79 -8.18
N GLY A 129 23.08 -10.53 -7.33
CA GLY A 129 23.21 -11.97 -7.20
C GLY A 129 22.35 -12.77 -8.18
N SER A 130 22.60 -14.08 -8.21
CA SER A 130 21.77 -15.09 -8.88
C SER A 130 20.84 -15.76 -7.88
N TYR A 131 19.53 -15.69 -8.14
CA TYR A 131 18.50 -16.30 -7.29
C TYR A 131 18.15 -17.71 -7.81
N SER A 132 18.25 -18.73 -6.95
CA SER A 132 17.99 -20.12 -7.32
C SER A 132 16.49 -20.48 -7.35
N GLY A 133 15.62 -19.63 -6.79
CA GLY A 133 14.17 -19.82 -6.77
C GLY A 133 13.60 -19.97 -5.36
N ASP A 134 12.29 -19.80 -5.24
CA ASP A 134 11.58 -19.84 -3.97
C ASP A 134 11.67 -21.22 -3.29
N GLY A 135 11.97 -21.23 -1.98
CA GLY A 135 12.07 -22.46 -1.19
C GLY A 135 13.37 -23.25 -1.39
N THR A 136 14.31 -22.74 -2.19
CA THR A 136 15.69 -23.26 -2.26
C THR A 136 16.49 -22.77 -1.04
N ASN A 137 17.48 -23.54 -0.61
CA ASN A 137 18.31 -23.16 0.54
C ASN A 137 19.80 -23.26 0.20
N CYS A 138 20.63 -22.54 0.96
CA CYS A 138 22.07 -22.50 0.72
C CYS A 138 22.83 -23.80 1.03
N VAL A 139 22.20 -24.78 1.67
CA VAL A 139 22.82 -26.07 2.03
C VAL A 139 22.70 -27.06 0.88
N THR A 140 21.55 -27.13 0.21
CA THR A 140 21.27 -28.06 -0.89
C THR A 140 21.41 -27.43 -2.26
N ASP A 141 21.01 -26.16 -2.40
CA ASP A 141 20.96 -25.40 -3.64
C ASP A 141 21.93 -24.21 -3.58
N GLY A 142 23.01 -24.40 -2.81
CA GLY A 142 24.06 -23.43 -2.59
C GLY A 142 24.77 -23.01 -3.87
N CYS A 143 25.69 -22.06 -3.72
CA CYS A 143 26.27 -21.44 -4.89
C CYS A 143 27.19 -22.38 -5.66
N PRO A 144 27.13 -22.37 -7.00
CA PRO A 144 28.08 -23.11 -7.80
C PRO A 144 29.47 -22.56 -7.48
N PRO A 145 30.51 -23.40 -7.29
CA PRO A 145 31.84 -22.91 -6.95
C PRO A 145 32.26 -21.81 -7.93
N ALA A 146 32.72 -20.67 -7.41
CA ALA A 146 33.07 -19.50 -8.21
C ALA A 146 33.99 -19.92 -9.38
N GLY A 147 33.47 -19.82 -10.61
CA GLY A 147 34.18 -20.29 -11.80
C GLY A 147 33.83 -21.70 -12.29
N ALA A 148 32.70 -22.28 -11.87
CA ALA A 148 32.12 -23.51 -12.42
C ALA A 148 31.66 -23.34 -13.90
N GLY A 149 32.61 -22.98 -14.77
CA GLY A 149 32.52 -23.15 -16.20
C GLY A 149 32.99 -24.55 -16.57
N ALA A 150 32.35 -25.14 -17.57
CA ALA A 150 32.94 -26.26 -18.27
C ALA A 150 33.70 -25.72 -19.49
N CYS A 151 34.91 -26.20 -19.73
CA CYS A 151 35.54 -26.01 -21.02
C CYS A 151 34.99 -27.08 -21.96
N CYS A 152 34.24 -26.66 -22.99
CA CYS A 152 33.71 -27.56 -23.99
C CYS A 152 34.57 -27.46 -25.25
N ILE A 153 35.14 -28.59 -25.66
CA ILE A 153 35.81 -28.75 -26.94
C ILE A 153 34.86 -29.47 -27.91
N PHE A 154 34.79 -28.96 -29.13
CA PHE A 154 34.03 -29.57 -30.21
C PHE A 154 35.00 -30.04 -31.29
N ASP A 155 34.88 -31.29 -31.69
CA ASP A 155 35.61 -31.82 -32.82
C ASP A 155 34.99 -31.34 -34.14
N ILE A 156 35.74 -31.47 -35.24
CA ILE A 156 35.29 -31.09 -36.59
C ILE A 156 34.06 -31.86 -37.08
N GLU A 157 33.73 -32.98 -36.42
CA GLU A 157 32.57 -33.82 -36.68
C GLU A 157 31.33 -33.41 -35.86
N GLY A 158 31.45 -32.39 -34.99
CA GLY A 158 30.35 -31.84 -34.20
C GLY A 158 30.06 -32.59 -32.88
N HIS A 159 30.89 -33.55 -32.50
CA HIS A 159 30.85 -34.15 -31.18
C HIS A 159 31.49 -33.21 -30.14
N GLY A 160 30.81 -32.98 -29.02
CA GLY A 160 31.27 -32.11 -27.94
C GLY A 160 31.61 -32.91 -26.69
N SER A 161 32.78 -32.64 -26.11
CA SER A 161 33.15 -33.10 -24.77
C SER A 161 33.40 -31.90 -23.87
N CYS A 162 32.81 -31.91 -22.68
CA CYS A 162 32.97 -30.84 -21.70
C CYS A 162 33.70 -31.36 -20.47
N ILE A 163 34.75 -30.66 -20.04
CA ILE A 163 35.45 -30.92 -18.79
C ILE A 163 35.09 -29.83 -17.77
N LYS A 164 34.66 -30.24 -16.57
CA LYS A 164 34.45 -29.30 -15.46
C LYS A 164 35.80 -28.71 -15.05
N LEU A 165 35.86 -27.39 -14.87
CA LEU A 165 37.11 -26.72 -14.50
C LEU A 165 37.35 -26.68 -12.98
N PHE A 166 36.35 -27.00 -12.15
CA PHE A 166 36.47 -27.07 -10.69
C PHE A 166 35.52 -28.14 -10.08
N GLU A 167 35.95 -28.75 -8.97
CA GLU A 167 35.19 -29.60 -8.03
C GLU A 167 35.21 -28.97 -6.63
#